data_AF-A0A5U9A9P4-F1
#
_entry.id   AF-A0A5U9A9P4-F1
#
_cell.length_a   1.000
_cell.length_b   1.000
_cell.length_c   1.000
_cell.angle_alpha   90.00
_cell.angle_beta   90.00
_cell.angle_gamma   90.00
#
_symmetry.space_group_name_H-M   'P 1'
#
loop_
_entity.id
_entity.type
_entity.pdbx_description
1 polymer ?
#
loop_
_entity_poly.entity_id
_entity_poly.type
_entity_poly.pdbx_seq_one_letter_code
_entity_poly.pdbx_strand_id
1 'polypeptide(L)'
;MEQDDRLLNAMFEMCNHKNPLNDGQREWHIADIPGLLREERYDELDERYNQALTESFTSREAEKRYFFAWNQMDNPFYDMDTLVEAGPQGLALIKKWQRARPRSTHAWLAEAQYWNHRAWLYRSYGWARETTRAMWICAAACNERMVIAVLNAIDCEPRQWMAAALTSTNSKVFGQPDWLVEFLEGADVAGQPLMEDLAEYHRHSPQEVDALMAHSGLSFADAVCPNLPRPSVLPECNDDAGQKYWLAVCLAIFPTAFYVLDEYIPFRMPRWRGSHEEIREFLESSVCDHLSAAEREHLELLIWWDDHRDLRIKEVDSPAEQERIIAKAEEISLRAHIQESRHNALEWLRVCYSDLDDNDALWRTLQRSIVEKVKLNNYFSDDTIKFALRDFSDTWWMYNFLCQNAQQTEFAVPKIRRGYFQYAGLLGFEKDEAQGLAWLDSVADIQYNHNWRAAIKNFNWFGLPEHFVPLAELGAQRNIPAALNLLGLEHNNKENNGLLPYDPAIALGYFQRAAEILHRQLALREST
;
A
#
# COMPACT_ATOMS: atom_id res chain seq x y z
N MET A 1 -30.71 -1.37 -15.81
CA MET A 1 -31.27 -2.66 -16.30
C MET A 1 -30.17 -3.71 -16.39
N GLU A 2 -29.33 -3.77 -17.43
CA GLU A 2 -28.31 -4.84 -17.55
C GLU A 2 -27.27 -4.88 -16.40
N GLN A 3 -26.83 -3.73 -15.90
CA GLN A 3 -25.91 -3.66 -14.74
C GLN A 3 -26.61 -3.91 -13.40
N ASP A 4 -27.90 -3.60 -13.29
CA ASP A 4 -28.71 -3.97 -12.12
C ASP A 4 -28.91 -5.48 -12.10
N ASP A 5 -29.12 -6.10 -13.26
CA ASP A 5 -29.21 -7.56 -13.41
C ASP A 5 -27.86 -8.23 -13.07
N ARG A 6 -26.73 -7.64 -13.48
CA ARG A 6 -25.39 -8.12 -13.08
C ARG A 6 -25.18 -8.05 -11.56
N LEU A 7 -25.54 -6.94 -10.92
CA LEU A 7 -25.45 -6.78 -9.48
C LEU A 7 -26.36 -7.78 -8.75
N LEU A 8 -27.62 -7.90 -9.18
CA LEU A 8 -28.59 -8.82 -8.61
C LEU A 8 -28.14 -10.28 -8.75
N ASN A 9 -27.64 -10.67 -9.93
CA ASN A 9 -27.09 -12.00 -10.14
C ASN A 9 -25.86 -12.24 -9.25
N ALA A 10 -24.95 -11.28 -9.13
CA ALA A 10 -23.79 -11.42 -8.25
C ALA A 10 -24.18 -11.54 -6.78
N MET A 11 -25.16 -10.77 -6.30
CA MET A 11 -25.69 -10.90 -4.93
C MET A 11 -26.37 -12.27 -4.73
N PHE A 12 -27.14 -12.73 -5.72
CA PHE A 12 -27.76 -14.05 -5.70
C PHE A 12 -26.70 -15.17 -5.63
N GLU A 13 -25.66 -15.09 -6.43
CA GLU A 13 -24.54 -16.03 -6.41
C GLU A 13 -23.82 -16.03 -5.05
N MET A 14 -23.54 -14.84 -4.49
CA MET A 14 -22.95 -14.72 -3.16
C MET A 14 -23.82 -15.32 -2.06
N CYS A 15 -25.15 -15.28 -2.18
CA CYS A 15 -26.06 -15.89 -1.22
C CYS A 15 -26.10 -17.42 -1.34
N ASN A 16 -26.06 -17.96 -2.56
CA ASN A 16 -26.41 -19.36 -2.86
C ASN A 16 -25.22 -20.26 -3.19
N HIS A 17 -24.02 -19.71 -3.38
CA HIS A 17 -22.82 -20.48 -3.65
C HIS A 17 -21.70 -20.09 -2.70
N LYS A 18 -21.29 -21.04 -1.86
CA LYS A 18 -20.17 -20.85 -0.93
C LYS A 18 -18.84 -20.90 -1.71
N ASN A 19 -18.07 -19.82 -1.65
CA ASN A 19 -16.75 -19.78 -2.26
C ASN A 19 -15.77 -20.74 -1.55
N PRO A 20 -14.84 -21.35 -2.29
CA PRO A 20 -13.75 -22.08 -1.67
C PRO A 20 -13.00 -21.15 -0.72
N LEU A 21 -12.56 -21.69 0.39
CA LEU A 21 -11.77 -20.94 1.35
C LEU A 21 -10.45 -20.54 0.67
N ASN A 22 -10.16 -19.24 0.61
CA ASN A 22 -8.91 -18.79 0.03
C ASN A 22 -7.72 -19.21 0.90
N ASP A 23 -6.65 -19.63 0.25
CA ASP A 23 -5.40 -20.10 0.85
C ASP A 23 -4.50 -18.97 1.37
N GLY A 24 -4.93 -17.71 1.19
CA GLY A 24 -4.18 -16.52 1.59
C GLY A 24 -3.11 -16.10 0.58
N GLN A 25 -3.00 -16.76 -0.58
CA GLN A 25 -2.03 -16.35 -1.60
C GLN A 25 -2.33 -14.95 -2.14
N ARG A 26 -1.23 -14.25 -2.42
CA ARG A 26 -1.19 -12.90 -2.98
C ARG A 26 -1.39 -12.96 -4.50
N GLU A 27 -2.20 -12.06 -5.07
CA GLU A 27 -2.55 -12.06 -6.49
C GLU A 27 -1.35 -11.62 -7.34
N TRP A 28 -0.60 -10.63 -6.84
CA TRP A 28 0.53 -10.02 -7.53
C TRP A 28 1.90 -10.52 -7.05
N HIS A 29 1.95 -11.74 -6.50
CA HIS A 29 3.17 -12.31 -5.92
C HIS A 29 4.05 -12.99 -6.97
N ILE A 30 5.35 -12.69 -6.95
CA ILE A 30 6.36 -13.41 -7.74
C ILE A 30 7.12 -14.37 -6.83
N ALA A 31 7.64 -13.88 -5.69
CA ALA A 31 8.41 -14.71 -4.77
C ALA A 31 8.48 -14.16 -3.33
N ASP A 32 8.67 -15.04 -2.36
CA ASP A 32 9.05 -14.67 -0.99
C ASP A 32 10.53 -14.25 -0.98
N ILE A 33 10.80 -13.00 -1.36
CA ILE A 33 12.17 -12.44 -1.38
C ILE A 33 12.85 -12.65 -0.01
N PRO A 34 12.27 -12.22 1.13
CA PRO A 34 12.94 -12.38 2.42
C PRO A 34 13.27 -13.84 2.76
N GLY A 35 12.36 -14.78 2.53
CA GLY A 35 12.59 -16.20 2.78
C GLY A 35 13.75 -16.75 1.95
N LEU A 36 13.71 -16.53 0.63
CA LEU A 36 14.73 -17.03 -0.30
C LEU A 36 16.10 -16.39 -0.05
N LEU A 37 16.16 -15.11 0.32
CA LEU A 37 17.42 -14.44 0.69
C LEU A 37 18.04 -15.00 1.97
N ARG A 38 17.23 -15.35 2.98
CA ARG A 38 17.71 -15.98 4.23
C ARG A 38 18.22 -17.40 3.99
N GLU A 39 17.59 -18.13 3.07
CA GLU A 39 18.01 -19.47 2.65
C GLU A 39 19.17 -19.46 1.62
N GLU A 40 19.65 -18.27 1.22
CA GLU A 40 20.69 -18.09 0.21
C GLU A 40 20.35 -18.68 -1.17
N ARG A 41 19.05 -18.79 -1.49
CA ARG A 41 18.53 -19.35 -2.77
C ARG A 41 18.48 -18.28 -3.87
N TYR A 42 19.64 -17.67 -4.12
CA TYR A 42 19.76 -16.52 -5.03
C TYR A 42 19.41 -16.86 -6.49
N ASP A 43 19.87 -18.01 -7.00
CA ASP A 43 19.63 -18.39 -8.39
C ASP A 43 18.15 -18.61 -8.71
N GLU A 44 17.42 -19.22 -7.77
CA GLU A 44 15.97 -19.43 -7.91
C GLU A 44 15.21 -18.11 -7.87
N LEU A 45 15.63 -17.19 -7.00
CA LEU A 45 15.05 -15.85 -6.93
C LEU A 45 15.26 -15.10 -8.25
N ASP A 46 16.49 -15.13 -8.77
CA ASP A 46 16.83 -14.54 -10.07
C ASP A 46 16.03 -15.18 -11.21
N GLU A 47 15.89 -16.51 -11.26
CA GLU A 47 15.12 -17.21 -12.30
C GLU A 47 13.65 -16.75 -12.32
N ARG A 48 13.00 -16.67 -11.15
CA ARG A 48 11.59 -16.25 -11.04
C ARG A 48 11.37 -14.82 -11.52
N TYR A 49 12.22 -13.89 -11.11
CA TYR A 49 12.09 -12.50 -11.53
C TYR A 49 12.52 -12.27 -12.99
N ASN A 50 13.48 -13.04 -13.51
CA ASN A 50 13.84 -12.99 -14.93
C ASN A 50 12.69 -13.47 -15.82
N GLN A 51 11.99 -14.54 -15.38
CA GLN A 51 10.78 -15.00 -16.03
C GLN A 51 9.70 -13.92 -15.99
N ALA A 52 9.41 -13.35 -14.82
CA ALA A 52 8.39 -12.32 -14.68
C ALA A 52 8.72 -11.04 -15.47
N LEU A 53 9.99 -10.63 -15.51
CA LEU A 53 10.45 -9.52 -16.35
C LEU A 53 10.21 -9.83 -17.84
N THR A 54 10.52 -11.04 -18.29
CA THR A 54 10.30 -11.45 -19.69
C THR A 54 8.81 -11.47 -20.02
N GLU A 55 7.98 -12.00 -19.13
CA GLU A 55 6.53 -12.05 -19.28
C GLU A 55 5.90 -10.64 -19.29
N SER A 56 6.48 -9.68 -18.56
CA SER A 56 5.95 -8.31 -18.46
C SER A 56 5.79 -7.59 -19.81
N PHE A 57 6.53 -8.02 -20.85
CA PHE A 57 6.43 -7.48 -22.21
C PHE A 57 5.31 -8.10 -23.05
N THR A 58 4.59 -9.11 -22.52
CA THR A 58 3.69 -9.96 -23.33
C THR A 58 2.22 -9.60 -23.18
N SER A 59 1.80 -9.05 -22.04
CA SER A 59 0.42 -8.62 -21.79
C SER A 59 0.34 -7.57 -20.68
N ARG A 60 -0.80 -6.86 -20.59
CA ARG A 60 -1.05 -5.88 -19.52
C ARG A 60 -1.11 -6.51 -18.14
N GLU A 61 -1.65 -7.71 -18.02
CA GLU A 61 -1.73 -8.44 -16.76
C GLU A 61 -0.34 -8.84 -16.25
N ALA A 62 0.55 -9.27 -17.15
CA ALA A 62 1.93 -9.59 -16.81
C ALA A 62 2.74 -8.34 -16.45
N GLU A 63 2.55 -7.24 -17.20
CA GLU A 63 3.11 -5.93 -16.87
C GLU A 63 2.67 -5.48 -15.47
N LYS A 64 1.35 -5.50 -15.21
CA LYS A 64 0.74 -5.15 -13.93
C LYS A 64 1.34 -5.95 -12.78
N ARG A 65 1.48 -7.27 -12.96
CA ARG A 65 2.05 -8.16 -11.95
C ARG A 65 3.50 -7.81 -11.64
N TYR A 66 4.34 -7.60 -12.65
CA TYR A 66 5.74 -7.21 -12.43
C TYR A 66 5.82 -5.82 -11.80
N PHE A 67 4.95 -4.90 -12.21
CA PHE A 67 4.88 -3.55 -11.67
C PHE A 67 4.61 -3.57 -10.16
N PHE A 68 3.49 -4.18 -9.75
CA PHE A 68 3.07 -4.22 -8.35
C PHE A 68 3.91 -5.14 -7.46
N ALA A 69 4.66 -6.09 -8.02
CA ALA A 69 5.60 -6.89 -7.22
C ALA A 69 6.78 -6.04 -6.71
N TRP A 70 7.19 -5.01 -7.46
CA TRP A 70 8.32 -4.14 -7.11
C TRP A 70 7.93 -2.77 -6.58
N ASN A 71 6.77 -2.24 -6.98
CA ASN A 71 6.34 -0.91 -6.56
C ASN A 71 5.46 -0.97 -5.30
N GLN A 72 5.90 -0.24 -4.27
CA GLN A 72 5.16 -0.08 -3.02
C GLN A 72 4.02 0.95 -3.15
N MET A 73 4.14 1.93 -4.05
CA MET A 73 3.21 3.07 -4.05
C MET A 73 1.78 2.58 -4.25
N ASP A 74 0.96 2.76 -3.22
CA ASP A 74 -0.42 2.24 -3.10
C ASP A 74 -0.57 0.69 -3.06
N ASN A 75 0.53 -0.05 -2.80
CA ASN A 75 0.54 -1.50 -2.60
C ASN A 75 1.34 -1.96 -1.37
N PRO A 76 0.70 -2.13 -0.20
CA PRO A 76 1.34 -2.67 1.00
C PRO A 76 1.66 -4.18 0.92
N PHE A 77 1.38 -4.84 -0.21
CA PHE A 77 1.59 -6.27 -0.41
C PHE A 77 2.59 -6.60 -1.51
N TYR A 78 3.45 -5.65 -1.91
CA TYR A 78 4.55 -5.93 -2.83
C TYR A 78 5.60 -6.87 -2.20
N ASP A 79 6.47 -7.47 -3.01
CA ASP A 79 7.31 -8.59 -2.56
C ASP A 79 8.48 -8.16 -1.65
N MET A 80 8.80 -6.86 -1.63
CA MET A 80 9.91 -6.29 -0.85
C MET A 80 9.49 -5.74 0.53
N ASP A 81 8.19 -5.70 0.85
CA ASP A 81 7.63 -5.07 2.06
C ASP A 81 8.35 -5.48 3.35
N THR A 82 8.38 -6.78 3.65
CA THR A 82 9.06 -7.30 4.84
C THR A 82 10.56 -7.02 4.86
N LEU A 83 11.19 -6.89 3.69
CA LEU A 83 12.61 -6.62 3.59
C LEU A 83 12.91 -5.14 3.87
N VAL A 84 12.09 -4.22 3.38
CA VAL A 84 12.26 -2.79 3.66
C VAL A 84 11.92 -2.44 5.10
N GLU A 85 10.88 -3.06 5.67
CA GLU A 85 10.50 -2.87 7.07
C GLU A 85 11.59 -3.36 8.04
N ALA A 86 12.38 -4.36 7.64
CA ALA A 86 13.49 -4.89 8.44
C ALA A 86 14.70 -3.94 8.60
N GLY A 87 14.63 -2.68 8.16
CA GLY A 87 15.70 -1.74 8.49
C GLY A 87 17.01 -2.03 7.73
N PRO A 88 18.15 -1.66 8.35
CA PRO A 88 19.49 -2.04 7.89
C PRO A 88 19.70 -3.55 7.73
N GLN A 89 18.92 -4.39 8.43
CA GLN A 89 19.05 -5.86 8.32
C GLN A 89 18.54 -6.34 6.96
N GLY A 90 17.47 -5.73 6.45
CA GLY A 90 16.97 -5.99 5.09
C GLY A 90 17.98 -5.59 4.02
N LEU A 91 18.56 -4.39 4.15
CA LEU A 91 19.63 -3.93 3.26
C LEU A 91 20.83 -4.89 3.27
N ALA A 92 21.21 -5.42 4.43
CA ALA A 92 22.31 -6.37 4.54
C ALA A 92 22.05 -7.67 3.75
N LEU A 93 20.81 -8.17 3.73
CA LEU A 93 20.42 -9.33 2.92
C LEU A 93 20.53 -9.02 1.42
N ILE A 94 20.07 -7.84 0.99
CA ILE A 94 20.20 -7.37 -0.41
C ILE A 94 21.68 -7.29 -0.80
N LYS A 95 22.52 -6.67 0.03
CA LYS A 95 23.96 -6.56 -0.21
C LYS A 95 24.66 -7.93 -0.28
N LYS A 96 24.20 -8.92 0.51
CA LYS A 96 24.72 -10.28 0.42
C LYS A 96 24.36 -10.94 -0.91
N TRP A 97 23.14 -10.74 -1.41
CA TRP A 97 22.73 -11.19 -2.74
C TRP A 97 23.58 -10.57 -3.84
N GLN A 98 23.79 -9.25 -3.82
CA GLN A 98 24.66 -8.57 -4.79
C GLN A 98 26.10 -9.11 -4.78
N ARG A 99 26.67 -9.37 -3.59
CA ARG A 99 28.02 -9.98 -3.48
C ARG A 99 28.07 -11.39 -4.05
N ALA A 100 27.03 -12.19 -3.82
CA ALA A 100 26.96 -13.56 -4.32
C ALA A 100 26.67 -13.63 -5.83
N ARG A 101 25.90 -12.66 -6.36
CA ARG A 101 25.49 -12.55 -7.76
C ARG A 101 25.65 -11.11 -8.26
N PRO A 102 26.87 -10.64 -8.56
CA PRO A 102 27.11 -9.25 -8.98
C PRO A 102 26.43 -8.85 -10.29
N ARG A 103 26.06 -9.84 -11.12
CA ARG A 103 25.34 -9.65 -12.39
C ARG A 103 23.82 -9.84 -12.27
N SER A 104 23.29 -10.02 -11.06
CA SER A 104 21.84 -10.05 -10.84
C SER A 104 21.26 -8.65 -10.97
N THR A 105 20.49 -8.40 -12.03
CA THR A 105 19.73 -7.15 -12.19
C THR A 105 18.72 -6.96 -11.04
N HIS A 106 18.16 -8.05 -10.51
CA HIS A 106 17.14 -8.00 -9.46
C HIS A 106 17.73 -7.68 -8.09
N ALA A 107 18.97 -8.09 -7.81
CA ALA A 107 19.68 -7.68 -6.60
C ALA A 107 19.96 -6.17 -6.58
N TRP A 108 20.27 -5.58 -7.73
CA TRP A 108 20.43 -4.14 -7.88
C TRP A 108 19.10 -3.39 -7.84
N LEU A 109 18.05 -3.92 -8.51
CA LEU A 109 16.70 -3.35 -8.44
C LEU A 109 16.13 -3.38 -7.00
N ALA A 110 16.39 -4.45 -6.25
CA ALA A 110 15.98 -4.56 -4.85
C ALA A 110 16.62 -3.47 -3.98
N GLU A 111 17.91 -3.14 -4.21
CA GLU A 111 18.54 -2.01 -3.52
C GLU A 111 17.95 -0.67 -3.96
N ALA A 112 17.70 -0.48 -5.25
CA ALA A 112 17.04 0.73 -5.73
C ALA A 112 15.69 0.93 -5.05
N GLN A 113 14.85 -0.12 -4.98
CA GLN A 113 13.56 -0.06 -4.30
C GLN A 113 13.69 0.16 -2.79
N TYR A 114 14.70 -0.44 -2.14
CA TYR A 114 14.98 -0.18 -0.72
C TYR A 114 15.26 1.31 -0.47
N TRP A 115 16.11 1.93 -1.29
CA TRP A 115 16.45 3.35 -1.14
C TRP A 115 15.30 4.28 -1.52
N ASN A 116 14.53 3.95 -2.57
CA ASN A 116 13.27 4.63 -2.90
C ASN A 116 12.33 4.66 -1.69
N HIS A 117 12.06 3.50 -1.09
CA HIS A 117 11.19 3.40 0.08
C HIS A 117 11.71 4.25 1.25
N ARG A 118 13.01 4.22 1.53
CA ARG A 118 13.61 5.07 2.58
C ARG A 118 13.49 6.55 2.30
N ALA A 119 13.64 6.98 1.05
CA ALA A 119 13.46 8.38 0.67
C ALA A 119 12.02 8.84 0.94
N TRP A 120 11.02 8.02 0.61
CA TRP A 120 9.61 8.30 0.92
C TRP A 120 9.31 8.32 2.42
N LEU A 121 9.88 7.39 3.20
CA LEU A 121 9.75 7.42 4.66
C LEU A 121 10.38 8.68 5.26
N TYR A 122 11.55 9.12 4.78
CA TYR A 122 12.16 10.36 5.23
C TYR A 122 11.33 11.58 4.88
N ARG A 123 10.78 11.66 3.67
CA ARG A 123 9.83 12.73 3.31
C ARG A 123 8.62 12.75 4.23
N SER A 124 8.25 11.59 4.78
CA SER A 124 6.94 11.26 5.34
C SER A 124 5.84 11.33 4.29
N TYR A 125 4.78 10.52 4.45
CA TYR A 125 3.58 10.60 3.61
C TYR A 125 2.73 11.87 3.89
N GLY A 126 3.22 12.78 4.75
CA GLY A 126 2.57 14.04 5.11
C GLY A 126 2.84 15.20 4.15
N TRP A 127 2.48 16.41 4.58
CA TRP A 127 2.69 17.61 3.77
C TRP A 127 4.18 17.99 3.71
N ALA A 128 4.65 18.51 2.58
CA ALA A 128 6.06 18.91 2.41
C ALA A 128 6.55 19.94 3.46
N ARG A 129 5.64 20.71 4.07
CA ARG A 129 5.93 21.68 5.15
C ARG A 129 6.23 21.02 6.51
N GLU A 130 5.87 19.75 6.66
CA GLU A 130 6.07 18.95 7.89
C GLU A 130 7.39 18.15 7.81
N THR A 131 7.99 18.06 6.61
CA THR A 131 9.30 17.45 6.38
C THR A 131 10.43 18.41 6.77
N THR A 132 11.30 18.00 7.71
CA THR A 132 12.43 18.84 8.14
C THR A 132 13.51 18.94 7.07
N ARG A 133 14.45 19.89 7.22
CA ARG A 133 15.61 20.00 6.32
C ARG A 133 16.46 18.73 6.35
N ALA A 134 16.70 18.16 7.54
CA ALA A 134 17.47 16.92 7.69
C ALA A 134 16.80 15.76 6.94
N MET A 135 15.48 15.64 7.05
CA MET A 135 14.68 14.65 6.33
C MET A 135 14.81 14.78 4.80
N TRP A 136 14.72 16.01 4.26
CA TRP A 136 14.93 16.24 2.82
C TRP A 136 16.34 15.86 2.35
N ILE A 137 17.36 16.20 3.15
CA ILE A 137 18.75 15.88 2.82
C ILE A 137 19.00 14.36 2.87
N CYS A 138 18.45 13.65 3.88
CA CYS A 138 18.51 12.19 3.95
C CYS A 138 17.75 11.52 2.79
N ALA A 139 16.59 12.06 2.38
CA ALA A 139 15.84 11.56 1.24
C ALA A 139 16.62 11.73 -0.08
N ALA A 140 17.26 12.89 -0.29
CA ALA A 140 18.13 13.13 -1.44
C ALA A 140 19.34 12.18 -1.46
N ALA A 141 19.96 11.92 -0.31
CA ALA A 141 21.05 10.95 -0.19
C ALA A 141 20.59 9.52 -0.52
N CYS A 142 19.39 9.11 -0.09
CA CYS A 142 18.81 7.83 -0.50
C CYS A 142 18.56 7.79 -2.02
N ASN A 143 18.03 8.86 -2.61
CA ASN A 143 17.82 8.95 -4.05
C ASN A 143 19.13 8.82 -4.84
N GLU A 144 20.23 9.40 -4.35
CA GLU A 144 21.55 9.21 -4.95
C GLU A 144 22.02 7.74 -4.93
N ARG A 145 21.83 7.04 -3.81
CA ARG A 145 22.12 5.61 -3.70
C ARG A 145 21.23 4.77 -4.61
N MET A 146 19.97 5.15 -4.76
CA MET A 146 19.03 4.52 -5.69
C MET A 146 19.50 4.65 -7.13
N VAL A 147 19.89 5.85 -7.59
CA VAL A 147 20.37 6.07 -8.98
C VAL A 147 21.60 5.21 -9.29
N ILE A 148 22.54 5.09 -8.34
CA ILE A 148 23.70 4.18 -8.48
C ILE A 148 23.23 2.73 -8.70
N ALA A 149 22.28 2.25 -7.90
CA ALA A 149 21.76 0.89 -8.03
C ALA A 149 20.98 0.69 -9.35
N VAL A 150 20.24 1.70 -9.81
CA VAL A 150 19.52 1.70 -11.09
C VAL A 150 20.46 1.53 -12.28
N LEU A 151 21.56 2.30 -12.32
CA LEU A 151 22.55 2.19 -13.40
C LEU A 151 23.14 0.77 -13.46
N ASN A 152 23.43 0.17 -12.30
CA ASN A 152 23.91 -1.22 -12.24
C ASN A 152 22.83 -2.23 -12.66
N ALA A 153 21.57 -2.02 -12.28
CA ALA A 153 20.47 -2.90 -12.65
C ALA A 153 20.26 -2.94 -14.17
N ILE A 154 20.28 -1.78 -14.84
CA ILE A 154 20.12 -1.66 -16.30
C ILE A 154 21.37 -2.18 -17.04
N ASP A 155 22.58 -1.99 -16.50
CA ASP A 155 23.79 -2.59 -17.09
C ASP A 155 23.80 -4.12 -17.01
N CYS A 156 23.23 -4.68 -15.93
CA CYS A 156 23.11 -6.12 -15.76
C CYS A 156 22.12 -6.73 -16.77
N GLU A 157 20.99 -6.07 -16.98
CA GLU A 157 19.94 -6.48 -17.91
C GLU A 157 19.31 -5.21 -18.54
N PRO A 158 19.65 -4.89 -19.81
CA PRO A 158 19.13 -3.69 -20.48
C PRO A 158 17.62 -3.64 -20.62
N ARG A 159 16.91 -4.77 -20.45
CA ARG A 159 15.44 -4.83 -20.45
C ARG A 159 14.80 -4.41 -19.12
N GLN A 160 15.59 -4.04 -18.09
CA GLN A 160 15.08 -3.71 -16.76
C GLN A 160 14.34 -2.35 -16.71
N TRP A 161 13.17 -2.28 -17.33
CA TRP A 161 12.36 -1.05 -17.45
C TRP A 161 11.91 -0.51 -16.09
N MET A 162 11.67 -1.37 -15.10
CA MET A 162 11.23 -0.97 -13.76
C MET A 162 12.26 -0.07 -13.06
N ALA A 163 13.56 -0.24 -13.32
CA ALA A 163 14.59 0.62 -12.75
C ALA A 163 14.50 2.07 -13.29
N ALA A 164 14.20 2.23 -14.58
CA ALA A 164 13.98 3.53 -15.20
C ALA A 164 12.66 4.17 -14.75
N ALA A 165 11.58 3.38 -14.66
CA ALA A 165 10.29 3.83 -14.16
C ALA A 165 10.39 4.41 -12.74
N LEU A 166 11.04 3.67 -11.83
CA LEU A 166 11.29 4.11 -10.47
C LEU A 166 12.04 5.45 -10.40
N THR A 167 13.05 5.62 -11.25
CA THR A 167 13.89 6.82 -11.26
C THR A 167 13.17 8.03 -11.82
N SER A 168 12.26 7.82 -12.78
CA SER A 168 11.38 8.87 -13.30
C SER A 168 10.62 9.55 -12.16
N THR A 169 9.82 8.81 -11.41
CA THR A 169 9.04 9.35 -10.29
C THR A 169 9.94 10.01 -9.23
N ASN A 170 11.01 9.34 -8.82
CA ASN A 170 11.89 9.85 -7.77
C ASN A 170 12.61 11.14 -8.16
N SER A 171 13.06 11.26 -9.41
CA SER A 171 13.75 12.47 -9.87
C SER A 171 12.85 13.72 -9.80
N LYS A 172 11.53 13.56 -9.96
CA LYS A 172 10.56 14.64 -9.79
C LYS A 172 10.39 15.06 -8.34
N VAL A 173 10.50 14.10 -7.42
CA VAL A 173 10.18 14.28 -6.00
C VAL A 173 11.41 14.72 -5.19
N PHE A 174 12.54 14.08 -5.42
CA PHE A 174 13.78 14.22 -4.65
C PHE A 174 14.90 14.92 -5.43
N GLY A 175 14.67 15.25 -6.70
CA GLY A 175 15.69 15.79 -7.59
C GLY A 175 16.58 14.71 -8.21
N GLN A 176 17.60 15.14 -8.93
CA GLN A 176 18.63 14.26 -9.50
C GLN A 176 19.95 14.47 -8.76
N PRO A 177 20.84 13.46 -8.71
CA PRO A 177 22.20 13.66 -8.22
C PRO A 177 22.96 14.66 -9.12
N ASP A 178 23.74 15.56 -8.51
CA ASP A 178 24.43 16.63 -9.24
C ASP A 178 25.42 16.09 -10.29
N TRP A 179 26.07 14.96 -10.01
CA TRP A 179 27.01 14.30 -10.92
C TRP A 179 26.36 13.60 -12.10
N LEU A 180 25.02 13.39 -12.08
CA LEU A 180 24.36 12.50 -13.04
C LEU A 180 24.43 13.04 -14.47
N VAL A 181 24.22 14.35 -14.67
CA VAL A 181 24.26 14.95 -16.02
C VAL A 181 25.66 14.81 -16.60
N GLU A 182 26.70 15.24 -15.87
CA GLU A 182 28.09 15.11 -16.31
C GLU A 182 28.46 13.67 -16.64
N PHE A 183 28.01 12.72 -15.81
CA PHE A 183 28.22 11.29 -16.04
C PHE A 183 27.58 10.81 -17.35
N LEU A 184 26.33 11.19 -17.60
CA LEU A 184 25.59 10.84 -18.82
C LEU A 184 26.20 11.48 -20.08
N GLU A 185 26.80 12.67 -19.95
CA GLU A 185 27.48 13.37 -21.05
C GLU A 185 28.87 12.82 -21.38
N GLY A 186 29.45 12.02 -20.49
CA GLY A 186 30.72 11.36 -20.77
C GLY A 186 31.78 11.48 -19.70
N ALA A 187 31.56 12.25 -18.64
CA ALA A 187 32.55 12.50 -17.60
C ALA A 187 32.78 11.28 -16.70
N ASP A 188 34.04 11.07 -16.30
CA ASP A 188 34.37 10.11 -15.24
C ASP A 188 34.13 10.79 -13.89
N VAL A 189 33.14 10.27 -13.15
CA VAL A 189 32.71 10.78 -11.83
C VAL A 189 33.19 9.88 -10.69
N ALA A 190 33.92 8.81 -10.99
CA ALA A 190 34.43 7.90 -9.96
C ALA A 190 35.34 8.65 -8.98
N GLY A 191 35.16 8.39 -7.68
CA GLY A 191 35.94 9.05 -6.65
C GLY A 191 35.41 10.41 -6.19
N GLN A 192 34.39 10.98 -6.86
CA GLN A 192 33.70 12.18 -6.37
C GLN A 192 33.00 11.88 -5.04
N PRO A 193 32.94 12.84 -4.10
CA PRO A 193 32.18 12.67 -2.87
C PRO A 193 30.68 12.52 -3.17
N LEU A 194 30.01 11.65 -2.43
CA LEU A 194 28.56 11.50 -2.44
C LEU A 194 27.96 12.13 -1.19
N MET A 195 26.68 12.48 -1.23
CA MET A 195 25.91 12.98 -0.09
C MET A 195 26.57 14.21 0.57
N GLU A 196 27.14 15.11 -0.24
CA GLU A 196 27.89 16.28 0.26
C GLU A 196 27.04 17.15 1.21
N ASP A 197 25.79 17.43 0.82
CA ASP A 197 24.83 18.17 1.65
C ASP A 197 24.56 17.48 3.00
N LEU A 198 24.50 16.15 3.01
CA LEU A 198 24.33 15.37 4.22
C LEU A 198 25.57 15.44 5.11
N ALA A 199 26.76 15.32 4.52
CA ALA A 199 28.02 15.44 5.24
C ALA A 199 28.20 16.85 5.82
N GLU A 200 27.81 17.90 5.08
CA GLU A 200 27.81 19.27 5.57
C GLU A 200 26.81 19.48 6.70
N TYR A 201 25.57 19.00 6.54
CA TYR A 201 24.55 19.15 7.58
C TYR A 201 24.92 18.37 8.85
N HIS A 202 25.44 17.15 8.71
CA HIS A 202 25.90 16.31 9.81
C HIS A 202 27.00 16.98 10.66
N ARG A 203 27.89 17.79 10.06
CA ARG A 203 28.89 18.58 10.82
C ARG A 203 28.26 19.55 11.83
N HIS A 204 27.04 20.00 11.57
CA HIS A 204 26.31 20.96 12.41
C HIS A 204 25.30 20.28 13.34
N SER A 205 24.66 19.21 12.87
CA SER A 205 23.58 18.50 13.58
C SER A 205 23.79 16.97 13.59
N PRO A 206 24.86 16.45 14.21
CA PRO A 206 25.20 15.03 14.10
C PRO A 206 24.14 14.10 14.74
N GLN A 207 23.62 14.47 15.91
CA GLN A 207 22.63 13.64 16.63
C GLN A 207 21.33 13.44 15.84
N GLU A 208 20.84 14.48 15.18
CA GLU A 208 19.62 14.41 14.35
C GLU A 208 19.83 13.50 13.14
N VAL A 209 20.96 13.68 12.45
CA VAL A 209 21.30 12.90 11.26
C VAL A 209 21.60 11.43 11.62
N ASP A 210 22.33 11.17 12.69
CA ASP A 210 22.64 9.81 13.15
C ASP A 210 21.35 9.03 13.49
N ALA A 211 20.40 9.68 14.17
CA ALA A 211 19.10 9.09 14.48
C ALA A 211 18.33 8.74 13.21
N LEU A 212 18.29 9.66 12.23
CA LEU A 212 17.65 9.41 10.94
C LEU A 212 18.34 8.26 10.19
N MET A 213 19.67 8.25 10.10
CA MET A 213 20.46 7.26 9.35
C MET A 213 20.38 5.85 9.97
N ALA A 214 20.24 5.74 11.29
CA ALA A 214 20.13 4.46 11.98
C ALA A 214 18.96 3.61 11.47
N HIS A 215 17.83 4.23 11.10
CA HIS A 215 16.66 3.52 10.58
C HIS A 215 16.84 3.03 9.14
N SER A 216 17.64 3.73 8.33
CA SER A 216 17.81 3.39 6.91
C SER A 216 19.04 2.56 6.61
N GLY A 217 20.05 2.59 7.47
CA GLY A 217 21.36 2.01 7.19
C GLY A 217 22.19 2.87 6.22
N LEU A 218 21.75 4.11 5.94
CA LEU A 218 22.58 5.10 5.27
C LEU A 218 23.85 5.33 6.10
N SER A 219 24.99 5.51 5.43
CA SER A 219 26.30 5.62 6.09
C SER A 219 27.29 6.39 5.24
N PHE A 220 28.19 7.12 5.89
CA PHE A 220 29.31 7.79 5.21
C PHE A 220 30.45 6.83 4.80
N ALA A 221 30.37 5.54 5.16
CA ALA A 221 31.39 4.55 4.78
C ALA A 221 31.52 4.37 3.26
N ASP A 222 30.42 4.57 2.52
CA ASP A 222 30.37 4.49 1.05
C ASP A 222 30.05 5.87 0.43
N ALA A 223 30.53 6.97 1.04
CA ALA A 223 30.29 8.35 0.58
C ALA A 223 31.18 8.79 -0.59
N VAL A 224 31.58 7.84 -1.44
CA VAL A 224 32.40 8.09 -2.62
C VAL A 224 31.77 7.38 -3.80
N CYS A 225 31.67 8.10 -4.93
CA CYS A 225 31.06 7.59 -6.13
C CYS A 225 31.87 6.39 -6.65
N PRO A 226 31.25 5.20 -6.78
CA PRO A 226 31.95 4.03 -7.30
C PRO A 226 32.19 4.17 -8.80
N ASN A 227 32.95 3.24 -9.38
CA ASN A 227 33.00 3.10 -10.84
C ASN A 227 31.61 2.67 -11.33
N LEU A 228 30.92 3.56 -12.04
CA LEU A 228 29.57 3.33 -12.55
C LEU A 228 29.61 2.75 -13.97
N PRO A 229 28.76 1.73 -14.28
CA PRO A 229 28.59 1.29 -15.64
C PRO A 229 27.80 2.31 -16.46
N ARG A 230 27.99 2.31 -17.78
CA ARG A 230 27.21 3.12 -18.73
C ARG A 230 26.33 2.23 -19.60
N PRO A 231 25.10 1.95 -19.18
CA PRO A 231 24.20 1.11 -19.95
C PRO A 231 23.98 1.67 -21.36
N SER A 232 24.10 0.82 -22.37
CA SER A 232 24.00 1.24 -23.78
C SER A 232 22.60 1.68 -24.22
N VAL A 233 21.59 1.43 -23.39
CA VAL A 233 20.18 1.77 -23.67
C VAL A 233 19.83 3.19 -23.22
N LEU A 234 20.72 3.87 -22.49
CA LEU A 234 20.50 5.25 -22.08
C LEU A 234 20.55 6.19 -23.29
N PRO A 235 19.51 6.99 -23.56
CA PRO A 235 19.53 7.99 -24.61
C PRO A 235 20.46 9.16 -24.24
N GLU A 236 20.80 9.98 -25.23
CA GLU A 236 21.53 11.23 -25.01
C GLU A 236 20.79 12.13 -24.01
N CYS A 237 21.55 12.71 -23.07
CA CYS A 237 21.03 13.62 -22.06
C CYS A 237 21.17 15.06 -22.56
N ASN A 238 20.08 15.83 -22.56
CA ASN A 238 20.06 17.25 -22.95
C ASN A 238 20.01 18.13 -21.71
N ASP A 239 21.09 18.15 -20.92
CA ASP A 239 21.28 18.93 -19.67
C ASP A 239 20.29 18.65 -18.51
N ASP A 240 19.28 17.81 -18.71
CA ASP A 240 18.26 17.45 -17.71
C ASP A 240 18.09 15.93 -17.64
N ALA A 241 18.54 15.34 -16.55
CA ALA A 241 18.38 13.92 -16.23
C ALA A 241 17.19 13.68 -15.28
N GLY A 242 16.21 14.58 -15.29
CA GLY A 242 15.00 14.51 -14.49
C GLY A 242 13.94 13.56 -15.05
N GLN A 243 12.69 13.77 -14.61
CA GLN A 243 11.59 12.83 -14.83
C GLN A 243 11.36 12.47 -16.31
N LYS A 244 11.43 13.48 -17.21
CA LYS A 244 11.22 13.27 -18.65
C LYS A 244 12.32 12.40 -19.26
N TYR A 245 13.57 12.56 -18.82
CA TYR A 245 14.70 11.75 -19.29
C TYR A 245 14.50 10.28 -18.91
N TRP A 246 14.21 10.01 -17.64
CA TRP A 246 14.01 8.63 -17.17
C TRP A 246 12.73 7.98 -17.72
N LEU A 247 11.68 8.75 -17.99
CA LEU A 247 10.54 8.25 -18.76
C LEU A 247 11.00 7.86 -20.18
N ALA A 248 11.81 8.69 -20.86
CA ALA A 248 12.34 8.36 -22.18
C ALA A 248 13.24 7.11 -22.16
N VAL A 249 14.08 6.92 -21.13
CA VAL A 249 14.83 5.68 -20.91
C VAL A 249 13.87 4.49 -20.80
N CYS A 250 12.84 4.62 -19.96
CA CYS A 250 11.87 3.54 -19.76
C CYS A 250 11.14 3.17 -21.05
N LEU A 251 10.71 4.15 -21.83
CA LEU A 251 10.01 3.94 -23.09
C LEU A 251 10.94 3.48 -24.22
N ALA A 252 12.24 3.76 -24.15
CA ALA A 252 13.22 3.15 -25.04
C ALA A 252 13.36 1.64 -24.77
N ILE A 253 13.22 1.22 -23.51
CA ILE A 253 13.26 -0.20 -23.10
C ILE A 253 11.92 -0.89 -23.37
N PHE A 254 10.81 -0.26 -22.96
CA PHE A 254 9.46 -0.79 -23.08
C PHE A 254 8.52 0.29 -23.64
N PRO A 255 8.43 0.43 -24.99
CA PRO A 255 7.70 1.52 -25.65
C PRO A 255 6.21 1.63 -25.32
N THR A 256 5.61 0.54 -24.83
CA THR A 256 4.18 0.48 -24.55
C THR A 256 3.86 0.42 -23.07
N ALA A 257 4.80 0.67 -22.14
CA ALA A 257 4.60 0.49 -20.70
C ALA A 257 3.48 1.38 -20.14
N PHE A 258 2.29 0.83 -19.92
CA PHE A 258 1.10 1.54 -19.47
C PHE A 258 1.17 1.91 -18.00
N TYR A 259 1.57 0.98 -17.12
CA TYR A 259 1.60 1.26 -15.68
C TYR A 259 2.67 2.29 -15.30
N VAL A 260 3.68 2.45 -16.14
CA VAL A 260 4.68 3.54 -16.01
C VAL A 260 4.05 4.89 -16.32
N LEU A 261 3.16 4.98 -17.32
CA LEU A 261 2.44 6.21 -17.62
C LEU A 261 1.41 6.53 -16.54
N ASP A 262 0.72 5.50 -16.04
CA ASP A 262 -0.22 5.60 -14.92
C ASP A 262 0.45 6.19 -13.67
N GLU A 263 1.67 5.74 -13.34
CA GLU A 263 2.45 6.30 -12.23
C GLU A 263 3.02 7.69 -12.54
N TYR A 264 3.44 7.94 -13.79
CA TYR A 264 4.08 9.20 -14.19
C TYR A 264 3.11 10.40 -14.15
N ILE A 265 1.88 10.23 -14.63
CA ILE A 265 0.90 11.32 -14.78
C ILE A 265 0.58 12.04 -13.47
N PRO A 266 0.33 11.36 -12.33
CA PRO A 266 0.10 12.00 -11.05
C PRO A 266 1.16 13.01 -10.61
N PHE A 267 2.41 12.83 -11.03
CA PHE A 267 3.52 13.74 -10.73
C PHE A 267 3.66 14.92 -11.71
N ARG A 268 2.78 14.98 -12.71
CA ARG A 268 2.61 16.11 -13.63
C ARG A 268 1.42 17.00 -13.27
N MET A 269 0.67 16.67 -12.24
CA MET A 269 -0.46 17.44 -11.76
C MET A 269 -0.01 18.78 -11.11
N PRO A 270 -0.87 19.80 -11.04
CA PRO A 270 -0.58 21.11 -10.41
C PRO A 270 0.06 21.04 -9.02
N ARG A 271 -0.36 20.08 -8.18
CA ARG A 271 0.23 19.86 -6.85
C ARG A 271 1.73 19.53 -6.87
N TRP A 272 2.23 19.06 -8.02
CA TRP A 272 3.65 18.78 -8.29
C TRP A 272 4.29 19.78 -9.26
N ARG A 273 3.73 20.99 -9.35
CA ARG A 273 4.19 22.09 -10.22
C ARG A 273 4.10 21.79 -11.73
N GLY A 274 3.26 20.84 -12.14
CA GLY A 274 2.89 20.67 -13.55
C GLY A 274 1.54 21.32 -13.86
N SER A 275 0.87 20.87 -14.92
CA SER A 275 -0.49 21.31 -15.26
C SER A 275 -1.31 20.22 -15.93
N HIS A 276 -2.64 20.30 -15.82
CA HIS A 276 -3.53 19.39 -16.55
C HIS A 276 -3.41 19.53 -18.06
N GLU A 277 -3.08 20.72 -18.56
CA GLU A 277 -2.91 20.94 -20.00
C GLU A 277 -1.68 20.21 -20.53
N GLU A 278 -0.55 20.28 -19.82
CA GLU A 278 0.65 19.50 -20.17
C GLU A 278 0.36 17.99 -20.19
N ILE A 279 -0.51 17.50 -19.31
CA ILE A 279 -0.92 16.09 -19.30
C ILE A 279 -1.75 15.77 -20.55
N ARG A 280 -2.73 16.61 -20.92
CA ARG A 280 -3.54 16.42 -22.13
C ARG A 280 -2.68 16.44 -23.40
N GLU A 281 -1.80 17.43 -23.54
CA GLU A 281 -0.84 17.52 -24.65
C GLU A 281 0.05 16.28 -24.72
N PHE A 282 0.51 15.76 -23.58
CA PHE A 282 1.30 14.52 -23.53
C PHE A 282 0.48 13.30 -23.97
N LEU A 283 -0.77 13.18 -23.53
CA LEU A 283 -1.67 12.11 -23.96
C LEU A 283 -1.98 12.21 -25.45
N GLU A 284 -2.07 13.40 -26.03
CA GLU A 284 -2.27 13.62 -27.48
C GLU A 284 -0.99 13.41 -28.32
N SER A 285 0.18 13.32 -27.69
CA SER A 285 1.44 13.12 -28.38
C SER A 285 1.61 11.69 -28.93
N SER A 286 2.49 11.53 -29.92
CA SER A 286 2.78 10.23 -30.54
C SER A 286 3.36 9.18 -29.59
N VAL A 287 3.85 9.60 -28.42
CA VAL A 287 4.30 8.70 -27.35
C VAL A 287 3.15 7.80 -26.89
N CYS A 288 1.93 8.31 -26.91
CA CYS A 288 0.73 7.66 -26.40
C CYS A 288 -0.13 7.01 -27.50
N ASP A 289 0.35 6.92 -28.74
CA ASP A 289 -0.40 6.35 -29.88
C ASP A 289 -0.74 4.86 -29.71
N HIS A 290 0.05 4.16 -28.90
CA HIS A 290 -0.12 2.74 -28.63
C HIS A 290 -1.24 2.44 -27.62
N LEU A 291 -1.73 3.45 -26.90
CA LEU A 291 -2.75 3.28 -25.87
C LEU A 291 -4.10 2.93 -26.50
N SER A 292 -4.77 1.94 -25.91
CA SER A 292 -6.17 1.66 -26.21
C SER A 292 -7.07 2.81 -25.76
N ALA A 293 -8.31 2.86 -26.28
CA ALA A 293 -9.30 3.83 -25.85
C ALA A 293 -9.60 3.74 -24.34
N ALA A 294 -9.58 2.53 -23.77
CA ALA A 294 -9.79 2.29 -22.35
C ALA A 294 -8.64 2.82 -21.48
N GLU A 295 -7.39 2.64 -21.93
CA GLU A 295 -6.20 3.15 -21.24
C GLU A 295 -6.15 4.67 -21.30
N ARG A 296 -6.43 5.26 -22.46
CA ARG A 296 -6.52 6.72 -22.61
C ARG A 296 -7.60 7.31 -21.73
N GLU A 297 -8.80 6.72 -21.71
CA GLU A 297 -9.89 7.13 -20.80
C GLU A 297 -9.42 7.11 -19.34
N HIS A 298 -8.73 6.06 -18.91
CA HIS A 298 -8.23 5.95 -17.54
C HIS A 298 -7.25 7.08 -17.18
N LEU A 299 -6.25 7.33 -18.03
CA LEU A 299 -5.26 8.37 -17.79
C LEU A 299 -5.89 9.79 -17.82
N GLU A 300 -6.91 10.01 -18.66
CA GLU A 300 -7.69 11.25 -18.65
C GLU A 300 -8.51 11.40 -17.36
N LEU A 301 -9.08 10.31 -16.83
CA LEU A 301 -9.82 10.33 -15.58
C LEU A 301 -8.92 10.67 -14.37
N LEU A 302 -7.61 10.41 -14.43
CA LEU A 302 -6.68 10.85 -13.39
C LEU A 302 -6.70 12.38 -13.22
N ILE A 303 -6.87 13.14 -14.31
CA ILE A 303 -6.99 14.60 -14.26
C ILE A 303 -8.24 14.99 -13.47
N TRP A 304 -9.37 14.36 -13.77
CA TRP A 304 -10.61 14.61 -13.04
C TRP A 304 -10.48 14.24 -11.56
N TRP A 305 -9.80 13.13 -11.27
CA TRP A 305 -9.53 12.71 -9.89
C TRP A 305 -8.63 13.69 -9.13
N ASP A 306 -7.66 14.35 -9.76
CA ASP A 306 -6.81 15.34 -9.09
C ASP A 306 -7.65 16.47 -8.44
N ASP A 307 -8.72 16.91 -9.10
CA ASP A 307 -9.61 17.96 -8.60
C ASP A 307 -10.59 17.47 -7.51
N HIS A 308 -10.96 16.18 -7.51
CA HIS A 308 -12.10 15.68 -6.72
C HIS A 308 -11.74 14.63 -5.67
N ARG A 309 -10.56 14.00 -5.74
CA ARG A 309 -10.17 12.88 -4.86
C ARG A 309 -10.23 13.22 -3.37
N ASP A 310 -9.80 14.45 -3.03
CA ASP A 310 -9.70 14.92 -1.66
C ASP A 310 -10.88 15.84 -1.29
N LEU A 311 -11.82 16.05 -2.22
CA LEU A 311 -13.02 16.85 -2.01
C LEU A 311 -14.02 16.07 -1.13
N ARG A 312 -14.42 16.67 0.00
CA ARG A 312 -15.52 16.16 0.82
C ARG A 312 -16.83 16.73 0.30
N ILE A 313 -17.75 15.85 -0.11
CA ILE A 313 -18.98 16.30 -0.77
C ILE A 313 -19.83 17.26 0.07
N LYS A 314 -19.81 17.11 1.40
CA LYS A 314 -20.52 17.99 2.33
C LYS A 314 -19.93 19.40 2.44
N GLU A 315 -18.71 19.61 1.93
CA GLU A 315 -18.04 20.92 1.88
C GLU A 315 -18.38 21.69 0.59
N VAL A 316 -19.08 21.05 -0.36
CA VAL A 316 -19.59 21.71 -1.56
C VAL A 316 -20.88 22.44 -1.22
N ASP A 317 -20.87 23.77 -1.29
CA ASP A 317 -21.98 24.62 -0.84
C ASP A 317 -23.28 24.45 -1.65
N SER A 318 -23.17 24.04 -2.92
CA SER A 318 -24.31 23.97 -3.85
C SER A 318 -24.83 22.54 -3.99
N PRO A 319 -26.10 22.25 -3.62
CA PRO A 319 -26.70 20.93 -3.82
C PRO A 319 -26.71 20.49 -5.29
N ALA A 320 -26.89 21.42 -6.23
CA ALA A 320 -26.86 21.10 -7.67
C ALA A 320 -25.45 20.73 -8.14
N GLU A 321 -24.42 21.32 -7.52
CA GLU A 321 -23.03 20.96 -7.80
C GLU A 321 -22.68 19.60 -7.18
N GLN A 322 -23.12 19.34 -5.95
CA GLN A 322 -23.00 18.02 -5.32
C GLN A 322 -23.61 16.94 -6.21
N GLU A 323 -24.84 17.13 -6.68
CA GLU A 323 -25.53 16.19 -7.57
C GLU A 323 -24.75 15.98 -8.87
N ARG A 324 -24.20 17.04 -9.47
CA ARG A 324 -23.40 16.94 -10.71
C ARG A 324 -22.12 16.12 -10.51
N ILE A 325 -21.40 16.33 -9.41
CA ILE A 325 -20.15 15.63 -9.12
C ILE A 325 -20.44 14.16 -8.80
N ILE A 326 -21.44 13.89 -7.95
CA ILE A 326 -21.89 12.54 -7.63
C ILE A 326 -22.33 11.80 -8.90
N ALA A 327 -23.13 12.43 -9.77
CA ALA A 327 -23.58 11.83 -11.01
C ALA A 327 -22.40 11.47 -11.94
N LYS A 328 -21.33 12.28 -11.95
CA LYS A 328 -20.12 11.96 -12.72
C LYS A 328 -19.37 10.76 -12.13
N ALA A 329 -19.20 10.69 -10.81
CA ALA A 329 -18.60 9.52 -10.16
C ALA A 329 -19.45 8.26 -10.36
N GLU A 330 -20.77 8.38 -10.33
CA GLU A 330 -21.70 7.29 -10.65
C GLU A 330 -21.53 6.81 -12.10
N GLU A 331 -21.43 7.73 -13.06
CA GLU A 331 -21.14 7.38 -14.45
C GLU A 331 -19.82 6.60 -14.57
N ILE A 332 -18.74 7.10 -13.94
CA ILE A 332 -17.41 6.46 -13.98
C ILE A 332 -17.47 5.05 -13.37
N SER A 333 -18.05 4.92 -12.17
CA SER A 333 -18.16 3.64 -11.47
C SER A 333 -18.99 2.59 -12.22
N LEU A 334 -19.87 3.02 -13.13
CA LEU A 334 -20.66 2.13 -13.97
C LEU A 334 -19.99 1.84 -15.32
N ARG A 335 -19.36 2.83 -15.94
CA ARG A 335 -19.02 2.76 -17.38
C ARG A 335 -17.54 2.76 -17.70
N ALA A 336 -16.68 3.14 -16.77
CA ALA A 336 -15.25 3.17 -17.05
C ALA A 336 -14.75 1.77 -17.42
N HIS A 337 -13.96 1.69 -18.48
CA HIS A 337 -13.53 0.41 -19.06
C HIS A 337 -12.51 -0.29 -18.15
N ILE A 338 -11.58 0.49 -17.60
CA ILE A 338 -10.56 0.02 -16.66
C ILE A 338 -11.14 -0.10 -15.25
N GLN A 339 -10.78 -1.19 -14.57
CA GLN A 339 -11.34 -1.56 -13.26
C GLN A 339 -10.96 -0.55 -12.18
N GLU A 340 -9.72 -0.07 -12.21
CA GLU A 340 -9.13 0.88 -11.27
C GLU A 340 -9.90 2.21 -11.28
N SER A 341 -10.32 2.70 -12.46
CA SER A 341 -11.21 3.86 -12.56
C SER A 341 -12.54 3.64 -11.84
N ARG A 342 -13.14 2.45 -11.99
CA ARG A 342 -14.39 2.11 -11.31
C ARG A 342 -14.17 1.98 -9.80
N HIS A 343 -13.04 1.42 -9.37
CA HIS A 343 -12.66 1.30 -7.96
C HIS A 343 -12.59 2.68 -7.31
N ASN A 344 -11.77 3.59 -7.86
CA ASN A 344 -11.62 4.96 -7.36
C ASN A 344 -12.97 5.67 -7.22
N ALA A 345 -13.85 5.50 -8.21
CA ALA A 345 -15.20 6.06 -8.18
C ALA A 345 -16.05 5.50 -7.05
N LEU A 346 -16.06 4.18 -6.88
CA LEU A 346 -16.79 3.53 -5.80
C LEU A 346 -16.23 3.92 -4.43
N GLU A 347 -14.91 4.09 -4.28
CA GLU A 347 -14.30 4.52 -3.03
C GLU A 347 -14.78 5.89 -2.59
N TRP A 348 -14.73 6.83 -3.53
CA TRP A 348 -15.16 8.20 -3.28
C TRP A 348 -16.68 8.27 -3.03
N LEU A 349 -17.49 7.54 -3.79
CA LEU A 349 -18.95 7.48 -3.60
C LEU A 349 -19.34 6.95 -2.22
N ARG A 350 -18.64 5.93 -1.68
CA ARG A 350 -18.91 5.43 -0.32
C ARG A 350 -18.72 6.53 0.73
N VAL A 351 -17.66 7.31 0.61
CA VAL A 351 -17.41 8.45 1.51
C VAL A 351 -18.50 9.51 1.35
N CYS A 352 -18.90 9.80 0.12
CA CYS A 352 -19.95 10.78 -0.17
C CYS A 352 -21.29 10.40 0.45
N TYR A 353 -21.77 9.18 0.20
CA TYR A 353 -23.06 8.73 0.72
C TYR A 353 -23.03 8.55 2.24
N SER A 354 -21.88 8.20 2.82
CA SER A 354 -21.71 8.24 4.27
C SER A 354 -21.73 9.66 4.84
N ASP A 355 -21.13 10.65 4.17
CA ASP A 355 -21.15 12.05 4.62
C ASP A 355 -22.55 12.68 4.52
N LEU A 356 -23.39 12.19 3.61
CA LEU A 356 -24.77 12.64 3.37
C LEU A 356 -25.81 11.85 4.17
N ASP A 357 -25.39 10.87 4.98
CA ASP A 357 -26.27 9.94 5.71
C ASP A 357 -27.27 9.19 4.80
N ASP A 358 -26.94 9.00 3.52
CA ASP A 358 -27.76 8.24 2.55
C ASP A 358 -27.43 6.75 2.62
N ASN A 359 -28.03 6.07 3.60
CA ASN A 359 -27.77 4.65 3.87
C ASN A 359 -28.16 3.73 2.71
N ASP A 360 -29.19 4.07 1.92
CA ASP A 360 -29.64 3.23 0.82
C ASP A 360 -28.67 3.31 -0.37
N ALA A 361 -28.23 4.52 -0.72
CA ALA A 361 -27.20 4.71 -1.75
C ALA A 361 -25.84 4.16 -1.30
N LEU A 362 -25.48 4.34 -0.02
CA LEU A 362 -24.28 3.75 0.55
C LEU A 362 -24.32 2.22 0.45
N TRP A 363 -25.42 1.59 0.85
CA TRP A 363 -25.53 0.13 0.78
C TRP A 363 -25.40 -0.40 -0.65
N ARG A 364 -26.08 0.22 -1.62
CA ARG A 364 -25.96 -0.15 -3.03
C ARG A 364 -24.53 0.02 -3.56
N THR A 365 -23.85 1.10 -3.15
CA THR A 365 -22.45 1.35 -3.52
C THR A 365 -21.50 0.31 -2.89
N LEU A 366 -21.75 -0.12 -1.65
CA LEU A 366 -21.00 -1.20 -1.00
C LEU A 366 -21.17 -2.53 -1.73
N GLN A 367 -22.41 -2.89 -2.12
CA GLN A 367 -22.66 -4.10 -2.91
C GLN A 367 -21.90 -4.08 -4.23
N ARG A 368 -21.91 -2.95 -4.96
CA ARG A 368 -21.14 -2.78 -6.20
C ARG A 368 -19.63 -2.87 -5.98
N SER A 369 -19.14 -2.28 -4.88
CA SER A 369 -17.73 -2.38 -4.47
C SER A 369 -17.30 -3.83 -4.29
N ILE A 370 -18.15 -4.65 -3.67
CA ILE A 370 -17.90 -6.07 -3.45
C ILE A 370 -17.86 -6.84 -4.77
N VAL A 371 -18.81 -6.58 -5.69
CA VAL A 371 -18.81 -7.21 -7.03
C VAL A 371 -17.56 -6.86 -7.82
N GLU A 372 -17.09 -5.61 -7.71
CA GLU A 372 -15.85 -5.15 -8.37
C GLU A 372 -14.58 -5.57 -7.61
N LYS A 373 -14.70 -6.27 -6.47
CA LYS A 373 -13.59 -6.70 -5.60
C LYS A 373 -12.77 -5.58 -4.97
N VAL A 374 -13.37 -4.41 -4.77
CA VAL A 374 -12.77 -3.31 -4.01
C VAL A 374 -12.57 -3.73 -2.55
N LYS A 375 -11.40 -3.42 -1.97
CA LYS A 375 -11.12 -3.67 -0.55
C LYS A 375 -11.77 -2.61 0.31
N LEU A 376 -12.63 -3.03 1.24
CA LEU A 376 -13.30 -2.12 2.15
C LEU A 376 -12.46 -1.92 3.41
N ASN A 377 -12.29 -0.65 3.79
CA ASN A 377 -11.62 -0.27 5.03
C ASN A 377 -12.36 -0.79 6.28
N ASN A 378 -11.75 -0.61 7.45
CA ASN A 378 -12.32 -1.08 8.72
C ASN A 378 -13.76 -0.58 8.96
N TYR A 379 -14.06 0.67 8.58
CA TYR A 379 -15.36 1.30 8.79
C TYR A 379 -16.43 0.73 7.83
N PHE A 380 -16.17 0.78 6.53
CA PHE A 380 -17.11 0.29 5.52
C PHE A 380 -17.30 -1.23 5.55
N SER A 381 -16.33 -1.97 6.09
CA SER A 381 -16.49 -3.40 6.35
C SER A 381 -17.55 -3.67 7.42
N ASP A 382 -17.55 -2.90 8.50
CA ASP A 382 -18.54 -3.05 9.56
C ASP A 382 -19.92 -2.51 9.10
N ASP A 383 -20.00 -1.40 8.34
CA ASP A 383 -21.24 -0.96 7.67
C ASP A 383 -21.84 -2.07 6.80
N THR A 384 -20.99 -2.70 5.99
CA THR A 384 -21.38 -3.82 5.13
C THR A 384 -21.97 -4.98 5.93
N ILE A 385 -21.33 -5.37 7.03
CA ILE A 385 -21.84 -6.43 7.92
C ILE A 385 -23.21 -6.02 8.47
N LYS A 386 -23.36 -4.79 8.96
CA LYS A 386 -24.63 -4.33 9.51
C LYS A 386 -25.76 -4.35 8.49
N PHE A 387 -25.54 -3.83 7.29
CA PHE A 387 -26.56 -3.84 6.24
C PHE A 387 -26.87 -5.27 5.79
N ALA A 388 -25.86 -6.12 5.64
CA ALA A 388 -26.05 -7.51 5.25
C ALA A 388 -26.77 -8.35 6.33
N LEU A 389 -26.65 -8.03 7.61
CA LEU A 389 -27.44 -8.72 8.67
C LEU A 389 -28.94 -8.47 8.53
N ARG A 390 -29.35 -7.33 7.97
CA ARG A 390 -30.76 -7.04 7.66
C ARG A 390 -31.25 -7.87 6.47
N ASP A 391 -30.40 -8.04 5.46
CA ASP A 391 -30.83 -8.52 4.13
C ASP A 391 -30.47 -9.99 3.85
N PHE A 392 -29.43 -10.53 4.50
CA PHE A 392 -28.75 -11.78 4.12
C PHE A 392 -28.31 -12.65 5.31
N SER A 393 -28.92 -12.50 6.49
CA SER A 393 -28.48 -13.14 7.75
C SER A 393 -28.30 -14.68 7.69
N ASP A 394 -29.09 -15.37 6.87
CA ASP A 394 -29.11 -16.84 6.77
C ASP A 394 -28.51 -17.37 5.44
N THR A 395 -27.57 -16.66 4.82
CA THR A 395 -26.95 -17.05 3.54
C THR A 395 -25.43 -17.14 3.61
N TRP A 396 -24.77 -17.59 2.52
CA TRP A 396 -23.31 -17.56 2.42
C TRP A 396 -22.73 -16.18 2.09
N TRP A 397 -23.58 -15.17 1.96
CA TRP A 397 -23.15 -13.84 1.51
C TRP A 397 -22.09 -13.24 2.44
N MET A 398 -22.33 -13.29 3.76
CA MET A 398 -21.39 -12.75 4.76
C MET A 398 -20.05 -13.49 4.74
N TYR A 399 -20.10 -14.82 4.63
CA TYR A 399 -18.91 -15.65 4.47
C TYR A 399 -18.11 -15.26 3.23
N ASN A 400 -18.77 -15.16 2.08
CA ASN A 400 -18.13 -14.83 0.81
C ASN A 400 -17.51 -13.44 0.84
N PHE A 401 -18.24 -12.45 1.37
CA PHE A 401 -17.75 -11.08 1.55
C PHE A 401 -16.50 -11.04 2.43
N LEU A 402 -16.53 -11.64 3.62
CA LEU A 402 -15.40 -11.57 4.56
C LEU A 402 -14.18 -12.34 4.08
N CYS A 403 -14.37 -13.50 3.43
CA CYS A 403 -13.28 -14.22 2.78
C CYS A 403 -12.60 -13.36 1.72
N GLN A 404 -13.39 -12.71 0.85
CA GLN A 404 -12.88 -11.81 -0.19
C GLN A 404 -12.18 -10.58 0.40
N ASN A 405 -12.78 -9.93 1.41
CA ASN A 405 -12.30 -8.65 1.92
C ASN A 405 -11.09 -8.80 2.86
N ALA A 406 -11.00 -9.90 3.61
CA ALA A 406 -9.87 -10.17 4.50
C ALA A 406 -8.61 -10.65 3.75
N GLN A 407 -8.73 -11.06 2.48
CA GLN A 407 -7.58 -11.43 1.65
C GLN A 407 -6.84 -10.17 1.19
N GLN A 408 -5.51 -10.15 1.32
CA GLN A 408 -4.65 -9.05 0.82
C GLN A 408 -5.19 -7.67 1.22
N THR A 409 -5.43 -7.49 2.51
CA THR A 409 -5.89 -6.23 3.08
C THR A 409 -5.01 -5.80 4.24
N GLU A 410 -4.74 -4.51 4.31
CA GLU A 410 -4.05 -3.89 5.45
C GLU A 410 -5.01 -3.68 6.63
N PHE A 411 -6.32 -3.77 6.36
CA PHE A 411 -7.36 -3.52 7.34
C PHE A 411 -7.50 -4.71 8.30
N ALA A 412 -7.17 -4.47 9.57
CA ALA A 412 -7.20 -5.51 10.59
C ALA A 412 -8.62 -5.95 10.99
N VAL A 413 -9.63 -5.07 10.93
CA VAL A 413 -11.00 -5.43 11.35
C VAL A 413 -11.58 -6.57 10.51
N PRO A 414 -11.52 -6.56 9.16
CA PRO A 414 -11.90 -7.71 8.34
C PRO A 414 -11.22 -9.03 8.75
N LYS A 415 -9.92 -9.00 9.08
CA LYS A 415 -9.16 -10.18 9.54
C LYS A 415 -9.67 -10.67 10.91
N ILE A 416 -9.92 -9.76 11.85
CA ILE A 416 -10.48 -10.08 13.17
C ILE A 416 -11.88 -10.71 13.01
N ARG A 417 -12.74 -10.12 12.17
CA ARG A 417 -14.10 -10.62 11.90
C ARG A 417 -14.07 -12.02 11.30
N ARG A 418 -13.26 -12.22 10.26
CA ARG A 418 -13.07 -13.52 9.65
C ARG A 418 -12.57 -14.56 10.66
N GLY A 419 -11.51 -14.24 11.41
CA GLY A 419 -10.95 -15.16 12.40
C GLY A 419 -11.95 -15.55 13.48
N TYR A 420 -12.71 -14.59 13.99
CA TYR A 420 -13.74 -14.85 15.00
C TYR A 420 -14.92 -15.66 14.45
N PHE A 421 -15.45 -15.33 13.27
CA PHE A 421 -16.58 -16.06 12.70
C PHE A 421 -16.20 -17.48 12.27
N GLN A 422 -14.97 -17.69 11.80
CA GLN A 422 -14.42 -19.04 11.58
C GLN A 422 -14.28 -19.81 12.91
N TYR A 423 -13.74 -19.17 13.95
CA TYR A 423 -13.58 -19.78 15.27
C TYR A 423 -14.93 -20.20 15.89
N ALA A 424 -15.94 -19.35 15.78
CA ALA A 424 -17.24 -19.55 16.40
C ALA A 424 -18.24 -20.34 15.51
N GLY A 425 -18.00 -20.43 14.20
CA GLY A 425 -18.93 -21.05 13.24
C GLY A 425 -20.22 -20.22 13.04
N LEU A 426 -20.06 -18.95 12.67
CA LEU A 426 -21.16 -17.97 12.57
C LEU A 426 -21.30 -17.43 11.14
N LEU A 427 -22.50 -16.94 10.78
CA LEU A 427 -22.75 -16.16 9.54
C LEU A 427 -22.21 -16.86 8.27
N GLY A 428 -22.51 -18.15 8.12
CA GLY A 428 -22.11 -18.98 6.98
C GLY A 428 -20.72 -19.64 7.09
N PHE A 429 -19.94 -19.31 8.12
CA PHE A 429 -18.69 -20.00 8.42
C PHE A 429 -18.95 -21.35 9.09
N GLU A 430 -18.20 -22.37 8.66
CA GLU A 430 -18.09 -23.63 9.41
C GLU A 430 -17.15 -23.44 10.58
N LYS A 431 -17.44 -24.08 11.71
CA LYS A 431 -16.59 -23.94 12.90
C LYS A 431 -15.22 -24.59 12.66
N ASP A 432 -14.16 -23.78 12.67
CA ASP A 432 -12.77 -24.22 12.67
C ASP A 432 -11.96 -23.32 13.60
N GLU A 433 -11.70 -23.82 14.81
CA GLU A 433 -10.99 -23.07 15.85
C GLU A 433 -9.53 -22.84 15.46
N ALA A 434 -8.86 -23.82 14.86
CA ALA A 434 -7.43 -23.71 14.52
C ALA A 434 -7.22 -22.62 13.46
N GLN A 435 -8.05 -22.62 12.42
CA GLN A 435 -7.98 -21.61 11.38
C GLN A 435 -8.43 -20.24 11.89
N GLY A 436 -9.48 -20.18 12.70
CA GLY A 436 -9.94 -18.94 13.31
C GLY A 436 -8.88 -18.27 14.17
N LEU A 437 -8.20 -19.06 15.03
CA LEU A 437 -7.10 -18.58 15.86
C LEU A 437 -5.92 -18.09 15.02
N ALA A 438 -5.56 -18.78 13.94
CA ALA A 438 -4.46 -18.35 13.05
C ALA A 438 -4.71 -16.95 12.45
N TRP A 439 -5.95 -16.65 12.05
CA TRP A 439 -6.34 -15.31 11.58
C TRP A 439 -6.24 -14.27 12.68
N LEU A 440 -6.71 -14.58 13.89
CA LEU A 440 -6.62 -13.67 15.04
C LEU A 440 -5.17 -13.43 15.49
N ASP A 441 -4.31 -14.44 15.36
CA ASP A 441 -2.89 -14.36 15.69
C ASP A 441 -2.13 -13.45 14.72
N SER A 442 -2.53 -13.43 13.43
CA SER A 442 -1.95 -12.51 12.44
C SER A 442 -2.17 -11.02 12.75
N VAL A 443 -3.08 -10.71 13.68
CA VAL A 443 -3.42 -9.35 14.12
C VAL A 443 -3.29 -9.21 15.64
N ALA A 444 -2.43 -10.02 16.27
CA ALA A 444 -2.20 -9.98 17.72
C ALA A 444 -1.22 -8.88 18.17
N ASP A 445 -0.58 -8.16 17.24
CA ASP A 445 0.33 -7.08 17.58
C ASP A 445 -0.41 -5.88 18.19
N ILE A 446 0.26 -5.19 19.12
CA ILE A 446 -0.24 -4.02 19.82
C ILE A 446 -0.59 -2.84 18.89
N GLN A 447 -0.01 -2.77 17.69
CA GLN A 447 -0.40 -1.77 16.68
C GLN A 447 -1.88 -1.88 16.29
N TYR A 448 -2.48 -3.07 16.39
CA TYR A 448 -3.89 -3.32 16.08
C TYR A 448 -4.83 -3.10 17.26
N ASN A 449 -4.34 -2.56 18.38
CA ASN A 449 -5.11 -2.37 19.61
C ASN A 449 -6.43 -1.58 19.38
N HIS A 450 -6.39 -0.55 18.54
CA HIS A 450 -7.59 0.22 18.19
C HIS A 450 -8.58 -0.61 17.35
N ASN A 451 -8.09 -1.42 16.40
CA ASN A 451 -8.91 -2.28 15.56
C ASN A 451 -9.63 -3.35 16.38
N TRP A 452 -8.94 -3.98 17.34
CA TRP A 452 -9.56 -4.90 18.29
C TRP A 452 -10.67 -4.24 19.12
N ARG A 453 -10.43 -3.01 19.61
CA ARG A 453 -11.44 -2.25 20.35
C ARG A 453 -12.71 -2.03 19.52
N ALA A 454 -12.54 -1.57 18.28
CA ALA A 454 -13.64 -1.34 17.36
C ALA A 454 -14.36 -2.65 17.04
N ALA A 455 -13.61 -3.71 16.73
CA ALA A 455 -14.16 -5.02 16.42
C ALA A 455 -15.06 -5.55 17.56
N ILE A 456 -14.57 -5.53 18.79
CA ILE A 456 -15.33 -6.01 19.96
C ILE A 456 -16.58 -5.16 20.18
N LYS A 457 -16.45 -3.83 20.21
CA LYS A 457 -17.57 -2.92 20.54
C LYS A 457 -18.69 -2.96 19.52
N ASN A 458 -18.37 -3.11 18.24
CA ASN A 458 -19.36 -3.00 17.17
C ASN A 458 -20.35 -4.19 17.13
N PHE A 459 -20.13 -5.26 17.89
CA PHE A 459 -21.14 -6.31 18.07
C PHE A 459 -22.46 -5.80 18.65
N ASN A 460 -22.42 -4.80 19.55
CA ASN A 460 -23.63 -4.16 20.05
C ASN A 460 -24.38 -3.41 18.94
N TRP A 461 -23.64 -2.79 18.03
CA TRP A 461 -24.21 -2.06 16.89
C TRP A 461 -24.78 -2.99 15.81
N PHE A 462 -24.26 -4.22 15.73
CA PHE A 462 -24.81 -5.30 14.92
C PHE A 462 -26.06 -5.97 15.53
N GLY A 463 -26.38 -5.69 16.79
CA GLY A 463 -27.44 -6.40 17.51
C GLY A 463 -27.06 -7.82 17.90
N LEU A 464 -25.76 -8.11 18.06
CA LEU A 464 -25.20 -9.41 18.46
C LEU A 464 -24.34 -9.30 19.74
N PRO A 465 -24.87 -8.72 20.84
CA PRO A 465 -24.09 -8.45 22.05
C PRO A 465 -23.47 -9.70 22.69
N GLU A 466 -24.06 -10.88 22.48
CA GLU A 466 -23.56 -12.17 22.96
C GLU A 466 -22.14 -12.51 22.46
N HIS A 467 -21.68 -11.88 21.38
CA HIS A 467 -20.36 -12.10 20.80
C HIS A 467 -19.30 -11.09 21.28
N PHE A 468 -19.70 -10.09 22.07
CA PHE A 468 -18.78 -9.12 22.66
C PHE A 468 -17.76 -9.80 23.58
N VAL A 469 -18.24 -10.55 24.59
CA VAL A 469 -17.38 -11.17 25.61
C VAL A 469 -16.45 -12.22 25.00
N PRO A 470 -16.93 -13.20 24.19
CA PRO A 470 -16.05 -14.21 23.61
C PRO A 470 -14.91 -13.63 22.77
N LEU A 471 -15.18 -12.61 21.94
CA LEU A 471 -14.11 -11.96 21.17
C LEU A 471 -13.15 -11.18 22.07
N ALA A 472 -13.66 -10.51 23.11
CA ALA A 472 -12.82 -9.78 24.07
C ALA A 472 -11.90 -10.73 24.85
N GLU A 473 -12.35 -11.92 25.22
CA GLU A 473 -11.53 -12.96 25.85
C GLU A 473 -10.41 -13.45 24.93
N LEU A 474 -10.71 -13.70 23.65
CA LEU A 474 -9.70 -14.06 22.65
C LEU A 474 -8.65 -12.96 22.47
N GLY A 475 -9.06 -11.69 22.49
CA GLY A 475 -8.13 -10.56 22.48
C GLY A 475 -7.31 -10.46 23.77
N ALA A 476 -7.91 -10.72 24.93
CA ALA A 476 -7.22 -10.70 26.22
C ALA A 476 -6.17 -11.81 26.36
N GLN A 477 -6.44 -13.01 25.81
CA GLN A 477 -5.46 -14.10 25.72
C GLN A 477 -4.22 -13.69 24.93
N ARG A 478 -4.40 -12.85 23.90
CA ARG A 478 -3.35 -12.25 23.07
C ARG A 478 -2.71 -11.00 23.67
N ASN A 479 -3.01 -10.68 24.92
CA ASN A 479 -2.52 -9.47 25.59
C ASN A 479 -2.89 -8.16 24.86
N ILE A 480 -4.05 -8.10 24.19
CA ILE A 480 -4.51 -6.85 23.58
C ILE A 480 -5.03 -5.90 24.67
N PRO A 481 -4.42 -4.72 24.91
CA PRO A 481 -4.79 -3.83 26.01
C PRO A 481 -6.25 -3.38 25.96
N ALA A 482 -6.78 -3.10 24.77
CA ALA A 482 -8.17 -2.67 24.59
C ALA A 482 -9.16 -3.78 24.93
N ALA A 483 -8.85 -5.03 24.60
CA ALA A 483 -9.71 -6.17 24.92
C ALA A 483 -9.76 -6.39 26.44
N LEU A 484 -8.59 -6.38 27.10
CA LEU A 484 -8.47 -6.41 28.56
C LEU A 484 -9.29 -5.26 29.20
N ASN A 485 -9.12 -4.03 28.71
CA ASN A 485 -9.85 -2.87 29.21
C ASN A 485 -11.37 -3.03 29.03
N LEU A 486 -11.85 -3.59 27.92
CA LEU A 486 -13.28 -3.81 27.70
C LEU A 486 -13.85 -4.85 28.67
N LEU A 487 -13.16 -5.97 28.90
CA LEU A 487 -13.54 -6.94 29.94
C LEU A 487 -13.56 -6.32 31.34
N GLY A 488 -12.56 -5.49 31.65
CA GLY A 488 -12.52 -4.75 32.91
C GLY A 488 -13.71 -3.80 33.09
N LEU A 489 -14.14 -3.12 32.02
CA LEU A 489 -15.32 -2.26 32.04
C LEU A 489 -16.61 -3.06 32.27
N GLU A 490 -16.78 -4.21 31.62
CA GLU A 490 -17.94 -5.08 31.82
C GLU A 490 -18.03 -5.57 33.28
N HIS A 491 -16.93 -6.03 33.87
CA HIS A 491 -16.89 -6.42 35.28
C HIS A 491 -17.02 -5.24 36.27
N ASN A 492 -16.78 -4.00 35.85
CA ASN A 492 -16.91 -2.82 36.72
C ASN A 492 -18.28 -2.12 36.59
N ASN A 493 -19.22 -2.71 35.87
CA ASN A 493 -20.55 -2.13 35.70
C ASN A 493 -21.44 -2.38 36.93
N LYS A 494 -21.51 -1.38 37.82
CA LYS A 494 -22.27 -1.43 39.09
C LYS A 494 -23.77 -1.62 38.93
N GLU A 495 -24.33 -1.25 37.78
CA GLU A 495 -25.76 -1.42 37.49
C GLU A 495 -26.11 -2.88 37.17
N ASN A 496 -25.09 -3.74 36.99
CA ASN A 496 -25.22 -5.17 36.66
C ASN A 496 -26.12 -5.44 35.45
N ASN A 497 -26.21 -4.47 34.54
CA ASN A 497 -26.83 -4.57 33.23
C ASN A 497 -25.79 -4.81 32.11
N GLY A 498 -24.53 -5.04 32.49
CA GLY A 498 -23.45 -5.47 31.59
C GLY A 498 -23.56 -6.95 31.23
N LEU A 499 -22.67 -7.40 30.34
CA LEU A 499 -22.63 -8.80 29.87
C LEU A 499 -21.93 -9.74 30.87
N LEU A 500 -21.21 -9.18 31.83
CA LEU A 500 -20.50 -9.90 32.88
C LEU A 500 -20.96 -9.43 34.26
N PRO A 501 -20.92 -10.30 35.29
CA PRO A 501 -21.29 -9.93 36.64
C PRO A 501 -20.34 -8.88 37.19
N TYR A 502 -20.89 -7.95 37.98
CA TYR A 502 -20.10 -6.96 38.70
C TYR A 502 -19.09 -7.64 39.65
N ASP A 503 -17.80 -7.49 39.34
CA ASP A 503 -16.67 -7.94 40.15
C ASP A 503 -15.50 -6.93 40.00
N PRO A 504 -15.37 -5.97 40.94
CA PRO A 504 -14.34 -4.95 40.85
C PRO A 504 -12.92 -5.50 41.03
N ALA A 505 -12.74 -6.69 41.63
CA ALA A 505 -11.42 -7.29 41.79
C ALA A 505 -10.93 -7.87 40.46
N ILE A 506 -11.80 -8.58 39.73
CA ILE A 506 -11.51 -9.05 38.37
C ILE A 506 -11.28 -7.84 37.44
N ALA A 507 -12.14 -6.82 37.53
CA ALA A 507 -11.99 -5.59 36.75
C ALA A 507 -10.62 -4.92 36.96
N LEU A 508 -10.19 -4.78 38.22
CA LEU A 508 -8.89 -4.20 38.56
C LEU A 508 -7.74 -5.00 37.95
N GLY A 509 -7.80 -6.34 38.01
CA GLY A 509 -6.77 -7.21 37.40
C GLY A 509 -6.64 -7.01 35.90
N TYR A 510 -7.76 -6.86 35.18
CA TYR A 510 -7.74 -6.54 33.75
C TYR A 510 -7.13 -5.16 33.46
N PHE A 511 -7.51 -4.12 34.22
CA PHE A 511 -6.95 -2.78 34.03
C PHE A 511 -5.44 -2.74 34.31
N GLN A 512 -4.97 -3.43 35.36
CA GLN A 512 -3.56 -3.51 35.69
C GLN A 512 -2.76 -4.18 34.57
N ARG A 513 -3.21 -5.34 34.08
CA ARG A 513 -2.53 -6.05 32.99
C ARG A 513 -2.47 -5.20 31.71
N ALA A 514 -3.57 -4.51 31.36
CA ALA A 514 -3.59 -3.61 30.21
C ALA A 514 -2.57 -2.47 30.36
N ALA A 515 -2.52 -1.83 31.55
CA ALA A 515 -1.58 -0.76 31.86
C ALA A 515 -0.12 -1.25 31.80
N GLU A 516 0.20 -2.42 32.34
CA GLU A 516 1.54 -3.00 32.30
C GLU A 516 2.05 -3.25 30.88
N ILE A 517 1.17 -3.68 29.98
CA ILE A 517 1.52 -3.90 28.57
C ILE A 517 1.81 -2.55 27.88
N LEU A 518 0.95 -1.55 28.11
CA LEU A 518 1.14 -0.20 27.55
C LEU A 518 2.39 0.48 28.10
N HIS A 519 2.67 0.35 29.40
CA HIS A 519 3.90 0.88 30.01
C HIS A 519 5.16 0.24 29.41
N ARG A 520 5.15 -1.07 29.18
CA ARG A 520 6.26 -1.75 28.49
C ARG A 520 6.44 -1.21 27.07
N GLN A 521 5.36 -0.95 26.34
CA GLN A 521 5.45 -0.38 24.99
C GLN A 521 6.00 1.06 25.00
N LEU A 522 5.58 1.89 25.96
CA LEU A 522 6.12 3.24 26.13
C LEU A 522 7.61 3.20 26.45
N ALA A 523 8.03 2.35 27.39
CA ALA A 523 9.44 2.19 27.74
C ALA A 523 10.28 1.71 26.54
N LEU A 524 9.74 0.80 25.71
CA LEU A 524 10.40 0.38 24.48
C LEU A 524 10.59 1.57 23.53
N ARG A 525 9.55 2.39 23.32
CA ARG A 525 9.63 3.60 22.47
C ARG A 525 10.58 4.68 23.00
N GLU A 526 10.79 4.76 24.31
CA GLU A 526 11.75 5.70 24.92
C GLU A 526 13.20 5.16 24.86
N SER A 527 13.37 3.85 24.66
CA SER A 527 14.68 3.17 24.59
C SER A 527 15.20 2.94 23.17
N THR A 528 14.35 3.11 22.17
CA THR A 528 14.63 3.06 20.73
C THR A 528 14.59 4.46 20.15
#